data_AF-A0AAW5XGQ1-F1
#
_entry.id   AF-A0AAW5XGQ1-F1
#
_cell.length_a   1.000
_cell.length_b   1.000
_cell.length_c   1.000
_cell.angle_alpha   90.00
_cell.angle_beta   90.00
_cell.angle_gamma   90.00
#
_symmetry.space_group_name_H-M   'P 1'
#
loop_
_entity.id
_entity.type
_entity.pdbx_description
1 polymer ?
#
loop_
_entity_poly.entity_id
_entity_poly.type
_entity_poly.pdbx_seq_one_letter_code
_entity_poly.pdbx_strand_id
1 'polypeptide(L)'
;MTELGQKLKEARETKGLSVDQLHEITKIQKRHLVAIEEGNYDVLPGAFYARAFIKQYADAVGLNGEELLVEYQSTIPQSEKRDVPQVSTGQKTQETMQKSSSWPIADHMPKILVALLVIAVGVVIWFVFQALTGKGDEKVPNAQSEKIEVKKAENSPLDTKKDEVKAEEPKKEEPKKEEPKKEEQPAQQTGQQEIKVIGTTGKESTLEIHNNKTLELEITTKGASYVGIKNEAGNDIFSGTIEEGQTQKYDLSTAKVVNLNIGSAPNVEFKLNGQVVTFPLNPEENYHQKFLIKNLGIEQPAQ
;
A
#
# COMPACT_ATOMS: atom_id res chain seq x y z
N MET A 1 22.03 0.03 25.59
CA MET A 1 20.85 -0.78 25.91
C MET A 1 20.27 -0.32 27.22
N THR A 2 19.06 0.23 27.19
CA THR A 2 18.32 0.72 28.38
C THR A 2 17.49 -0.41 29.00
N GLU A 3 17.11 -0.29 30.28
CA GLU A 3 16.20 -1.26 30.94
C GLU A 3 14.88 -1.44 30.18
N LEU A 4 14.32 -0.35 29.65
CA LEU A 4 13.14 -0.35 28.79
C LEU A 4 13.33 -1.23 27.54
N GLY A 5 14.38 -0.94 26.76
CA GLY A 5 14.73 -1.70 25.56
C GLY A 5 14.96 -3.18 25.84
N GLN A 6 15.57 -3.51 26.98
CA GLN A 6 15.73 -4.90 27.43
C GLN A 6 14.39 -5.58 27.72
N LYS A 7 13.51 -4.94 28.50
CA LYS A 7 12.17 -5.45 28.84
C LYS A 7 11.34 -5.72 27.58
N LEU A 8 11.38 -4.82 26.60
CA LEU A 8 10.69 -4.98 25.31
C LEU A 8 11.28 -6.12 24.47
N LYS A 9 12.61 -6.24 24.44
CA LYS A 9 13.29 -7.33 23.73
C LYS A 9 12.95 -8.70 24.32
N GLU A 10 13.03 -8.83 25.64
CA GLU A 10 12.70 -10.06 26.36
C GLU A 10 11.23 -10.46 26.14
N ALA A 11 10.30 -9.51 26.18
CA ALA A 11 8.89 -9.78 25.89
C ALA A 11 8.66 -10.23 24.44
N ARG A 12 9.38 -9.64 23.47
CA ARG A 12 9.34 -10.07 22.06
C ARG A 12 9.85 -11.50 21.90
N GLU A 13 11.00 -11.80 22.48
CA GLU A 13 11.63 -13.12 22.41
C GLU A 13 10.80 -14.19 23.12
N THR A 14 10.16 -13.84 24.25
CA THR A 14 9.22 -14.72 24.97
C THR A 14 7.99 -15.06 24.12
N LYS A 15 7.51 -14.12 23.30
CA LYS A 15 6.45 -14.39 22.30
C LYS A 15 6.94 -15.12 21.05
N GLY A 16 8.24 -15.40 20.93
CA GLY A 16 8.84 -16.05 19.76
C GLY A 16 8.78 -15.19 18.49
N LEU A 17 8.64 -13.86 18.64
CA LEU A 17 8.53 -12.95 17.51
C LEU A 17 9.92 -12.53 17.03
N SER A 18 10.18 -12.67 15.73
CA SER A 18 11.32 -12.01 15.10
C SER A 18 11.07 -10.50 14.96
N VAL A 19 12.14 -9.72 14.79
CA VAL A 19 12.01 -8.29 14.47
C VAL A 19 11.24 -8.08 13.15
N ASP A 20 11.36 -9.02 12.20
CA ASP A 20 10.62 -8.98 10.94
C ASP A 20 9.11 -9.17 11.15
N GLN A 21 8.72 -10.12 12.00
CA GLN A 21 7.32 -10.34 12.34
C GLN A 21 6.75 -9.15 13.13
N LEU A 22 7.53 -8.60 14.07
CA LEU A 22 7.12 -7.42 14.81
C LEU A 22 6.96 -6.19 13.90
N HIS A 23 7.83 -6.05 12.90
CA HIS A 23 7.68 -5.05 11.83
C HIS A 23 6.36 -5.25 11.08
N GLU A 24 6.01 -6.48 10.70
CA GLU A 24 4.75 -6.73 10.00
C GLU A 24 3.51 -6.43 10.85
N ILE A 25 3.56 -6.65 12.16
CA ILE A 25 2.46 -6.39 13.08
C ILE A 25 2.30 -4.89 13.34
N THR A 26 3.40 -4.20 13.64
CA THR A 26 3.38 -2.80 14.07
C THR A 26 3.50 -1.81 12.92
N LYS A 27 3.97 -2.26 11.75
CA LYS A 27 4.36 -1.41 10.61
C LYS A 27 5.47 -0.39 10.92
N ILE A 28 6.14 -0.53 12.07
CA ILE A 28 7.32 0.26 12.44
C ILE A 28 8.53 -0.36 11.74
N GLN A 29 9.32 0.46 11.03
CA GLN A 29 10.51 -0.04 10.31
C GLN A 29 11.47 -0.77 11.25
N LYS A 30 12.05 -1.89 10.79
CA LYS A 30 12.95 -2.76 11.56
C LYS A 30 14.07 -1.99 12.27
N ARG A 31 14.68 -1.02 11.58
CA ARG A 31 15.74 -0.15 12.17
C ARG A 31 15.29 0.58 13.43
N HIS A 32 14.03 1.00 13.49
CA HIS A 32 13.49 1.72 14.64
C HIS A 32 13.14 0.76 15.78
N LEU A 33 12.66 -0.46 15.47
CA LEU A 33 12.44 -1.50 16.47
C LEU A 33 13.75 -1.90 17.16
N VAL A 34 14.81 -2.13 16.38
CA VAL A 34 16.16 -2.42 16.92
C VAL A 34 16.69 -1.24 17.73
N ALA A 35 16.54 -0.02 17.23
CA ALA A 35 16.94 1.18 17.96
C ALA A 35 16.23 1.34 19.31
N ILE A 36 14.94 0.98 19.40
CA ILE A 36 14.19 0.96 20.67
C ILE A 36 14.73 -0.12 21.62
N GLU A 37 15.02 -1.33 21.13
CA GLU A 37 15.62 -2.39 21.95
C GLU A 37 17.01 -1.97 22.48
N GLU A 38 17.79 -1.23 21.69
CA GLU A 38 19.11 -0.74 22.07
C GLU A 38 19.07 0.54 22.92
N GLY A 39 17.91 1.21 22.99
CA GLY A 39 17.72 2.50 23.65
C GLY A 39 18.35 3.68 22.89
N ASN A 40 18.60 3.52 21.58
CA ASN A 40 19.16 4.54 20.71
C ASN A 40 18.04 5.36 20.06
N TYR A 41 17.49 6.33 20.79
CA TYR A 41 16.35 7.10 20.30
C TYR A 41 16.71 8.17 19.25
N ASP A 42 18.00 8.46 19.03
CA ASP A 42 18.46 9.45 18.05
C ASP A 42 18.18 9.02 16.60
N VAL A 43 18.02 7.72 16.37
CA VAL A 43 17.67 7.13 15.07
C VAL A 43 16.18 7.29 14.75
N LEU A 44 15.36 7.64 15.74
CA LEU A 44 13.92 7.78 15.56
C LEU A 44 13.59 9.13 14.90
N PRO A 45 12.47 9.25 14.15
CA PRO A 45 12.08 10.49 13.44
C PRO A 45 11.67 11.68 14.34
N GLY A 46 12.12 11.71 15.60
CA GLY A 46 11.78 12.71 16.61
C GLY A 46 11.17 12.10 17.87
N ALA A 47 11.25 12.86 18.97
CA ALA A 47 10.80 12.43 20.30
C ALA A 47 9.31 12.05 20.37
N PHE A 48 8.46 12.68 19.56
CA PHE A 48 7.04 12.36 19.47
C PHE A 48 6.82 10.92 18.97
N TYR A 49 7.54 10.52 17.92
CA TYR A 49 7.45 9.17 17.35
C TYR A 49 8.04 8.12 18.26
N ALA A 50 9.05 8.46 19.08
CA ALA A 50 9.63 7.54 20.05
C ALA A 50 8.57 6.96 21.00
N ARG A 51 7.75 7.82 21.63
CA ARG A 51 6.69 7.37 22.54
C ARG A 51 5.64 6.52 21.83
N ALA A 52 5.21 6.94 20.64
CA ALA A 52 4.21 6.21 19.86
C ALA A 52 4.72 4.81 19.48
N PHE A 53 5.97 4.70 19.03
CA PHE A 53 6.57 3.42 18.64
C PHE A 53 6.82 2.50 19.84
N ILE A 54 7.26 3.05 20.97
CA ILE A 54 7.46 2.28 22.21
C ILE A 54 6.12 1.70 22.69
N LYS A 55 5.05 2.50 22.70
CA LYS A 55 3.71 2.03 23.05
C LYS A 55 3.25 0.92 22.11
N GLN A 56 3.33 1.14 20.80
CA GLN A 56 2.87 0.17 19.82
C GLN A 56 3.69 -1.13 19.83
N TYR A 57 5.00 -1.05 20.10
CA TYR A 57 5.83 -2.22 20.38
C TYR A 57 5.27 -2.96 21.60
N ALA A 58 5.16 -2.28 22.74
CA ALA A 58 4.71 -2.87 24.01
C ALA A 58 3.37 -3.60 23.85
N ASP A 59 2.39 -2.96 23.22
CA ASP A 59 1.07 -3.52 22.95
C ASP A 59 1.16 -4.80 22.08
N ALA A 60 1.99 -4.79 21.03
CA ALA A 60 2.19 -5.96 20.16
C ALA A 60 2.82 -7.14 20.91
N VAL A 61 3.73 -6.87 21.85
CA VAL A 61 4.33 -7.90 22.72
C VAL A 61 3.51 -8.20 23.98
N GLY A 62 2.31 -7.66 24.09
CA GLY A 62 1.34 -7.99 25.16
C GLY A 62 1.65 -7.34 26.51
N LEU A 63 2.49 -6.30 26.51
CA LEU A 63 2.68 -5.42 27.66
C LEU A 63 1.68 -4.27 27.59
N ASN A 64 1.41 -3.62 28.72
CA ASN A 64 0.62 -2.40 28.75
C ASN A 64 1.50 -1.21 28.37
N GLY A 65 1.38 -0.72 27.12
CA GLY A 65 2.21 0.37 26.64
C GLY A 65 2.05 1.68 27.43
N GLU A 66 0.86 2.00 27.92
CA GLU A 66 0.62 3.24 28.68
C GLU A 66 1.30 3.22 30.05
N GLU A 67 1.16 2.12 30.80
CA GLU A 67 1.84 1.96 32.09
C GLU A 67 3.36 2.00 31.93
N LEU A 68 3.85 1.37 30.86
CA LEU A 68 5.27 1.26 30.57
C LEU A 68 5.87 2.62 30.12
N LEU A 69 5.11 3.45 29.40
CA LEU A 69 5.51 4.83 29.12
C LEU A 69 5.57 5.71 30.38
N VAL A 70 4.71 5.48 31.36
CA VAL A 70 4.72 6.20 32.64
C VAL A 70 5.92 5.74 33.49
N GLU A 71 6.14 4.43 33.59
CA GLU A 71 7.26 3.83 34.34
C GLU A 71 8.62 4.35 33.85
N TYR A 72 8.79 4.45 32.52
CA TYR A 72 10.06 4.83 31.89
C TYR A 72 10.11 6.28 31.39
N GLN A 73 9.22 7.17 31.87
CA GLN A 73 9.09 8.55 31.36
C GLN A 73 10.39 9.39 31.41
N SER A 74 11.32 9.04 32.30
CA SER A 74 12.61 9.73 32.49
C SER A 74 13.66 9.31 31.48
N THR A 75 13.49 8.15 30.85
CA THR A 75 14.43 7.57 29.88
C THR A 75 14.00 7.78 28.44
N ILE A 76 12.72 8.06 28.20
CA ILE A 76 12.15 8.26 26.87
C ILE A 76 12.22 9.75 26.52
N PRO A 77 12.67 10.13 25.31
CA PRO A 77 12.69 11.52 24.88
C PRO A 77 11.29 12.15 25.00
N GLN A 78 11.20 13.27 25.70
CA GLN A 78 9.96 14.04 25.76
C GLN A 78 9.87 14.93 24.52
N SER A 79 8.72 14.90 23.85
CA SER A 79 8.42 15.92 22.86
C SER A 79 8.20 17.23 23.62
N GLU A 80 9.04 18.23 23.40
CA GLU A 80 8.72 19.58 23.83
C GLU A 80 7.35 19.94 23.27
N LYS A 81 6.41 20.32 24.14
CA LYS A 81 5.13 20.90 23.73
C LYS A 81 5.45 22.21 23.01
N ARG A 82 5.66 22.16 21.70
CA ARG A 82 5.46 23.33 20.87
C ARG A 82 3.95 23.56 20.84
N ASP A 83 3.53 24.66 21.46
CA ASP A 83 2.22 25.26 21.24
C ASP A 83 2.08 25.57 19.75
N VAL A 84 1.64 24.58 18.97
CA VAL A 84 1.24 24.77 17.59
C VAL A 84 -0.15 25.39 17.59
N PRO A 85 -0.38 26.53 16.91
CA PRO A 85 -1.74 27.05 16.73
C PRO A 85 -2.57 25.97 16.05
N GLN A 86 -3.64 25.52 16.70
CA GLN A 86 -4.58 24.57 16.12
C GLN A 86 -5.25 25.21 14.89
N VAL A 87 -4.80 24.83 13.70
CA VAL A 87 -5.62 24.98 12.51
C VAL A 87 -6.69 23.89 12.58
N SER A 88 -7.90 24.30 12.92
CA SER A 88 -9.10 23.45 12.95
C SER A 88 -9.33 22.81 11.58
N THR A 89 -8.87 21.57 11.41
CA THR A 89 -9.43 20.66 10.41
C THR A 89 -10.29 19.66 11.16
N GLY A 90 -11.59 19.79 10.97
CA GLY A 90 -12.58 19.01 11.69
C GLY A 90 -12.44 17.53 11.38
N GLN A 91 -12.23 16.74 12.43
CA GLN A 91 -12.74 15.37 12.55
C GLN A 91 -12.67 15.00 14.04
N LYS A 92 -13.86 14.98 14.67
CA LYS A 92 -14.04 14.49 16.03
C LYS A 92 -13.89 12.97 16.03
N THR A 93 -12.90 12.46 16.73
CA THR A 93 -12.98 11.13 17.35
C THR A 93 -12.60 11.30 18.81
N GLN A 94 -13.46 10.74 19.66
CA GLN A 94 -13.54 10.99 21.09
C GLN A 94 -12.33 10.40 21.83
N GLU A 95 -11.58 11.26 22.53
CA GLU A 95 -10.84 10.83 23.70
C GLU A 95 -11.71 10.99 24.94
N THR A 96 -11.88 9.86 25.61
CA THR A 96 -12.35 9.75 26.99
C THR A 96 -11.29 10.32 27.92
N MET A 97 -11.51 11.49 28.52
CA MET A 97 -11.06 11.69 29.89
C MET A 97 -11.94 12.69 30.63
N GLN A 98 -12.08 12.37 31.90
CA GLN A 98 -13.03 12.88 32.86
C GLN A 98 -12.78 14.36 33.22
N LYS A 99 -13.90 15.06 33.49
CA LYS A 99 -14.20 15.81 34.73
C LYS A 99 -14.61 17.28 34.51
N SER A 100 -15.63 17.63 35.31
CA SER A 100 -16.14 18.95 35.71
C SER A 100 -16.95 19.79 34.71
N SER A 101 -18.27 19.69 34.82
CA SER A 101 -19.16 20.84 35.10
C SER A 101 -20.60 20.34 35.30
N SER A 102 -21.24 20.79 36.36
CA SER A 102 -22.54 20.34 36.88
C SER A 102 -23.72 21.00 36.15
N TRP A 103 -24.41 20.28 35.28
CA TRP A 103 -25.77 20.61 34.81
C TRP A 103 -26.67 19.35 34.86
N PRO A 104 -27.78 19.33 35.63
CA PRO A 104 -28.53 18.10 35.94
C PRO A 104 -29.60 17.77 34.88
N ILE A 105 -29.24 17.71 33.60
CA ILE A 105 -30.20 17.46 32.50
C ILE A 105 -29.79 16.25 31.63
N ALA A 106 -28.56 15.73 31.79
CA ALA A 106 -28.04 14.63 30.97
C ALA A 106 -28.70 13.26 31.26
N ASP A 107 -29.19 13.00 32.48
CA ASP A 107 -29.74 11.69 32.87
C ASP A 107 -31.17 11.41 32.36
N HIS A 108 -31.92 12.45 31.95
CA HIS A 108 -33.28 12.29 31.43
C HIS A 108 -33.35 12.19 29.90
N MET A 109 -32.24 12.47 29.21
CA MET A 109 -32.15 12.47 27.75
C MET A 109 -32.55 11.11 27.09
N PRO A 110 -32.14 9.94 27.60
CA PRO A 110 -32.59 8.66 27.01
C PRO A 110 -34.09 8.39 27.28
N LYS A 111 -34.64 8.82 28.41
CA LYS A 111 -36.08 8.65 28.71
C LYS A 111 -36.97 9.54 27.83
N ILE A 112 -36.52 10.76 27.51
CA ILE A 112 -37.24 11.67 26.60
C ILE A 112 -37.25 11.11 25.18
N LEU A 113 -36.15 10.53 24.71
CA LEU A 113 -36.09 9.86 23.41
C LEU A 113 -37.04 8.66 23.32
N VAL A 114 -37.08 7.83 24.36
CA VAL A 114 -38.00 6.68 24.42
C VAL A 114 -39.46 7.15 24.45
N ALA A 115 -39.79 8.19 25.24
CA ALA A 115 -41.13 8.75 25.29
C ALA A 115 -41.57 9.33 23.92
N LEU A 116 -40.68 10.05 23.23
CA LEU A 116 -40.95 10.55 21.88
C LEU A 116 -41.14 9.43 20.86
N LEU A 117 -40.35 8.35 20.95
CA LEU A 117 -40.49 7.20 20.08
C LEU A 117 -41.84 6.49 20.30
N VAL A 118 -42.28 6.34 21.55
CA VAL A 118 -43.60 5.75 21.87
C VAL A 118 -44.73 6.62 21.32
N ILE A 119 -44.63 7.95 21.44
CA ILE A 119 -45.62 8.87 20.87
C ILE A 119 -45.65 8.76 19.34
N ALA A 120 -44.49 8.74 18.68
CA ALA A 120 -44.40 8.59 17.23
C ALA A 120 -45.01 7.27 16.74
N VAL A 121 -44.73 6.16 17.43
CA VAL A 121 -45.33 4.85 17.12
C VAL A 121 -46.86 4.90 17.31
N GLY A 122 -47.34 5.56 18.37
CA GLY A 122 -48.78 5.76 18.58
C GLY A 122 -49.46 6.52 17.44
N VAL A 123 -48.82 7.57 16.91
CA VAL A 123 -49.32 8.34 15.76
C VAL A 123 -49.34 7.50 14.48
N VAL A 124 -48.30 6.69 14.24
CA VAL A 124 -48.25 5.78 13.09
C VAL A 124 -49.33 4.71 13.19
N ILE A 125 -49.54 4.12 14.36
CA ILE A 125 -50.62 3.13 14.58
C ILE A 125 -51.99 3.78 14.35
N TRP A 126 -52.20 4.99 14.84
CA TRP A 126 -53.45 5.74 14.61
C TRP A 126 -53.69 6.02 13.12
N PHE A 127 -52.64 6.40 12.39
CA PHE A 127 -52.69 6.65 10.94
C PHE A 127 -52.96 5.36 10.14
N VAL A 128 -52.31 4.26 10.51
CA VAL A 128 -52.52 2.93 9.90
C VAL A 128 -53.92 2.38 10.21
N PHE A 129 -54.43 2.61 11.42
CA PHE A 129 -55.81 2.26 11.78
C PHE A 129 -56.83 3.05 10.97
N GLN A 130 -56.57 4.34 10.71
CA GLN A 130 -57.39 5.17 9.83
C GLN A 130 -57.37 4.65 8.38
N ALA A 131 -56.22 4.18 7.89
CA ALA A 131 -56.10 3.59 6.55
C ALA A 131 -56.78 2.20 6.42
N LEU A 132 -56.82 1.41 7.50
CA LEU A 132 -57.40 0.06 7.50
C LEU A 132 -58.92 0.02 7.78
N THR A 133 -59.50 1.07 8.38
CA THR A 133 -60.94 1.15 8.68
C THR A 133 -61.75 2.02 7.72
N GLY A 134 -61.11 2.59 6.69
CA GLY A 134 -61.78 3.22 5.55
C GLY A 134 -62.33 2.20 4.54
N LYS A 135 -63.60 1.80 4.70
CA LYS A 135 -64.50 1.30 3.63
C LYS A 135 -64.40 2.21 2.40
N GLY A 136 -64.40 1.78 1.14
CA GLY A 136 -64.74 0.50 0.52
C GLY A 136 -65.60 0.82 -0.71
N ASP A 137 -65.13 0.53 -1.93
CA ASP A 137 -65.97 0.30 -3.12
C ASP A 137 -65.19 -0.45 -4.22
N GLU A 138 -65.39 -1.77 -4.21
CA GLU A 138 -65.62 -2.70 -5.32
C GLU A 138 -65.33 -2.23 -6.77
N LYS A 139 -64.53 -2.99 -7.54
CA LYS A 139 -64.99 -4.01 -8.52
C LYS A 139 -63.80 -4.65 -9.26
N VAL A 140 -63.67 -5.96 -9.09
CA VAL A 140 -63.01 -6.90 -10.02
C VAL A 140 -64.13 -7.64 -10.78
N PRO A 141 -63.94 -7.95 -12.07
CA PRO A 141 -63.73 -9.37 -12.44
C PRO A 141 -62.81 -9.51 -13.69
N ASN A 142 -62.34 -10.66 -14.15
CA ASN A 142 -62.08 -12.03 -13.70
C ASN A 142 -61.72 -12.78 -15.01
N ALA A 143 -60.67 -13.63 -15.00
CA ALA A 143 -60.41 -14.76 -15.92
C ALA A 143 -60.33 -14.44 -17.45
N GLN A 144 -59.67 -15.17 -18.35
CA GLN A 144 -58.83 -16.37 -18.39
C GLN A 144 -58.26 -16.44 -19.83
N SER A 145 -57.13 -17.14 -19.97
CA SER A 145 -56.78 -18.00 -21.12
C SER A 145 -56.36 -17.43 -22.49
N GLU A 146 -55.17 -17.92 -22.88
CA GLU A 146 -54.79 -18.47 -24.19
C GLU A 146 -54.74 -17.64 -25.50
N LYS A 147 -53.50 -17.59 -26.01
CA LYS A 147 -53.06 -17.92 -27.38
C LYS A 147 -53.21 -16.87 -28.50
N ILE A 148 -52.24 -16.98 -29.42
CA ILE A 148 -52.17 -16.57 -30.84
C ILE A 148 -51.23 -15.36 -31.06
N GLU A 149 -50.04 -15.52 -31.67
CA GLU A 149 -49.66 -15.79 -33.08
C GLU A 149 -49.59 -14.55 -34.01
N VAL A 150 -48.35 -14.24 -34.43
CA VAL A 150 -47.82 -13.79 -35.76
C VAL A 150 -48.05 -12.39 -36.37
N LYS A 151 -46.93 -11.92 -36.95
CA LYS A 151 -46.66 -11.18 -38.23
C LYS A 151 -46.21 -9.73 -38.04
N LYS A 152 -44.95 -9.37 -38.33
CA LYS A 152 -44.13 -9.37 -39.58
C LYS A 152 -44.44 -8.16 -40.49
N ALA A 153 -43.43 -7.30 -40.65
CA ALA A 153 -42.98 -6.54 -41.85
C ALA A 153 -42.08 -5.39 -41.34
N GLU A 154 -40.98 -4.92 -41.94
CA GLU A 154 -40.33 -5.17 -43.23
C GLU A 154 -38.95 -4.45 -43.28
N ASN A 155 -38.01 -5.06 -44.04
CA ASN A 155 -36.88 -4.52 -44.84
C ASN A 155 -35.75 -3.68 -44.19
N SER A 156 -34.49 -4.18 -44.09
CA SER A 156 -33.39 -4.40 -45.10
C SER A 156 -32.67 -3.12 -45.57
N PRO A 157 -31.40 -3.14 -46.07
CA PRO A 157 -30.31 -4.14 -46.01
C PRO A 157 -28.89 -3.50 -45.79
N LEU A 158 -27.83 -4.33 -45.77
CA LEU A 158 -26.41 -4.12 -46.20
C LEU A 158 -25.44 -4.89 -45.26
N ASP A 159 -25.10 -6.14 -45.58
CA ASP A 159 -23.95 -6.57 -46.40
C ASP A 159 -22.56 -6.29 -45.78
N THR A 160 -21.92 -7.32 -45.23
CA THR A 160 -20.67 -7.85 -45.82
C THR A 160 -20.30 -9.24 -45.26
N LYS A 161 -20.46 -10.22 -46.15
CA LYS A 161 -19.68 -11.44 -46.43
C LYS A 161 -18.92 -12.18 -45.33
N LYS A 162 -19.20 -13.49 -45.30
CA LYS A 162 -18.47 -14.59 -44.66
C LYS A 162 -18.36 -15.71 -45.71
N ASP A 163 -17.16 -16.19 -45.99
CA ASP A 163 -16.84 -17.48 -46.64
C ASP A 163 -15.73 -18.12 -45.79
N GLU A 164 -16.06 -19.18 -45.05
CA GLU A 164 -15.71 -20.60 -45.28
C GLU A 164 -14.27 -20.99 -44.87
N VAL A 165 -14.06 -21.70 -43.75
CA VAL A 165 -14.03 -23.18 -43.54
C VAL A 165 -12.57 -23.68 -43.44
N LYS A 166 -12.18 -24.28 -42.30
CA LYS A 166 -11.90 -25.73 -42.14
C LYS A 166 -11.17 -26.04 -40.82
N ALA A 167 -11.63 -27.08 -40.14
CA ALA A 167 -11.08 -27.66 -38.93
C ALA A 167 -9.91 -28.61 -39.25
N GLU A 168 -8.93 -28.72 -38.35
CA GLU A 168 -8.37 -30.00 -37.86
C GLU A 168 -7.41 -29.79 -36.65
N GLU A 169 -7.43 -30.80 -35.78
CA GLU A 169 -6.75 -31.06 -34.49
C GLU A 169 -5.20 -30.92 -34.48
N PRO A 170 -4.49 -30.82 -33.32
CA PRO A 170 -4.29 -31.99 -32.43
C PRO A 170 -4.06 -31.78 -30.91
N LYS A 171 -4.51 -32.82 -30.20
CA LYS A 171 -3.99 -33.56 -29.02
C LYS A 171 -2.88 -33.00 -28.12
N LYS A 172 -3.18 -33.12 -26.81
CA LYS A 172 -2.29 -33.27 -25.64
C LYS A 172 -1.25 -34.39 -25.79
N GLU A 173 -0.04 -34.13 -25.31
CA GLU A 173 0.80 -35.09 -24.59
C GLU A 173 1.75 -34.34 -23.63
N GLU A 174 1.90 -34.90 -22.42
CA GLU A 174 2.73 -34.41 -21.30
C GLU A 174 3.92 -35.39 -21.11
N PRO A 175 4.89 -35.17 -20.20
CA PRO A 175 6.30 -34.91 -20.52
C PRO A 175 7.25 -36.09 -20.23
N LYS A 176 8.49 -36.03 -20.73
CA LYS A 176 9.61 -36.80 -20.17
C LYS A 176 10.97 -36.08 -20.29
N LYS A 177 11.71 -36.14 -19.18
CA LYS A 177 13.10 -35.68 -18.92
C LYS A 177 14.12 -36.21 -19.94
N GLU A 178 15.11 -35.36 -20.27
CA GLU A 178 16.53 -35.72 -20.45
C GLU A 178 17.42 -34.45 -20.40
N GLU A 179 18.40 -34.42 -19.49
CA GLU A 179 19.68 -33.68 -19.57
C GLU A 179 20.66 -34.49 -20.46
N PRO A 180 21.91 -34.06 -20.80
CA PRO A 180 22.57 -32.73 -20.90
C PRO A 180 23.44 -32.57 -22.19
N LYS A 181 23.85 -31.33 -22.56
CA LYS A 181 25.26 -30.90 -22.82
C LYS A 181 25.41 -29.62 -23.67
N LYS A 182 26.20 -28.70 -23.07
CA LYS A 182 27.39 -28.01 -23.59
C LYS A 182 27.28 -26.96 -24.71
N GLU A 183 27.65 -25.74 -24.30
CA GLU A 183 28.31 -24.66 -25.04
C GLU A 183 27.90 -24.44 -26.49
N GLU A 184 27.14 -23.37 -26.72
CA GLU A 184 27.43 -22.49 -27.84
C GLU A 184 27.34 -21.03 -27.37
N GLN A 185 28.52 -20.43 -27.28
CA GLN A 185 28.78 -19.05 -26.96
C GLN A 185 28.48 -18.21 -28.21
N PRO A 186 27.54 -17.26 -28.20
CA PRO A 186 27.51 -16.24 -29.25
C PRO A 186 28.59 -15.22 -28.96
N ALA A 187 29.35 -14.94 -30.01
CA ALA A 187 30.55 -14.12 -30.07
C ALA A 187 30.46 -12.77 -29.33
N GLN A 188 31.64 -12.38 -28.82
CA GLN A 188 32.01 -11.06 -28.34
C GLN A 188 31.42 -9.92 -29.18
N GLN A 189 30.64 -9.07 -28.53
CA GLN A 189 30.52 -7.66 -28.89
C GLN A 189 31.21 -6.84 -27.81
N THR A 190 32.26 -6.14 -28.21
CA THR A 190 32.99 -5.14 -27.44
C THR A 190 32.06 -4.02 -26.94
N GLY A 191 31.95 -3.88 -25.61
CA GLY A 191 31.83 -2.58 -24.94
C GLY A 191 30.43 -2.02 -24.63
N GLN A 192 29.36 -2.82 -24.67
CA GLN A 192 28.02 -2.33 -24.28
C GLN A 192 27.70 -2.74 -22.83
N GLN A 193 27.31 -1.76 -22.03
CA GLN A 193 26.82 -1.94 -20.67
C GLN A 193 25.64 -2.92 -20.66
N GLU A 194 25.62 -3.83 -19.68
CA GLU A 194 24.58 -4.84 -19.55
C GLU A 194 23.73 -4.54 -18.30
N ILE A 195 22.42 -4.42 -18.48
CA ILE A 195 21.44 -4.31 -17.40
C ILE A 195 20.72 -5.65 -17.29
N LYS A 196 20.90 -6.34 -16.16
CA LYS A 196 20.30 -7.65 -15.90
C LYS A 196 19.29 -7.59 -14.77
N VAL A 197 18.10 -8.11 -14.99
CA VAL A 197 17.10 -8.32 -13.94
C VAL A 197 17.41 -9.66 -13.26
N ILE A 198 17.76 -9.63 -11.96
CA ILE A 198 18.10 -10.86 -11.22
C ILE A 198 16.84 -11.57 -10.72
N GLY A 199 15.82 -10.80 -10.36
CA GLY A 199 14.58 -11.33 -9.84
C GLY A 199 13.66 -10.25 -9.29
N THR A 200 12.41 -10.62 -9.12
CA THR A 200 11.36 -9.75 -8.58
C THR A 200 10.67 -10.47 -7.43
N THR A 201 10.63 -9.81 -6.26
CA THR A 201 9.94 -10.31 -5.07
C THR A 201 8.88 -9.30 -4.65
N GLY A 202 7.61 -9.69 -4.73
CA GLY A 202 6.49 -8.77 -4.50
C GLY A 202 6.50 -7.61 -5.49
N LYS A 203 6.66 -6.38 -4.99
CA LYS A 203 6.72 -5.13 -5.80
C LYS A 203 8.14 -4.61 -6.00
N GLU A 204 9.14 -5.36 -5.56
CA GLU A 204 10.54 -4.95 -5.63
C GLU A 204 11.30 -5.82 -6.64
N SER A 205 11.97 -5.17 -7.60
CA SER A 205 12.79 -5.83 -8.60
C SER A 205 14.26 -5.47 -8.41
N THR A 206 15.15 -6.46 -8.50
CA THR A 206 16.59 -6.23 -8.40
C THR A 206 17.22 -6.16 -9.80
N LEU A 207 17.93 -5.08 -10.05
CA LEU A 207 18.66 -4.80 -11.29
C LEU A 207 20.15 -4.79 -11.00
N GLU A 208 20.93 -5.45 -11.84
CA GLU A 208 22.39 -5.39 -11.85
C GLU A 208 22.87 -4.69 -13.10
N ILE A 209 23.79 -3.75 -12.93
CA ILE A 209 24.44 -3.05 -14.02
C ILE A 209 25.90 -3.45 -14.02
N HIS A 210 26.33 -3.98 -15.17
CA HIS A 210 27.70 -4.43 -15.42
C HIS A 210 28.35 -3.58 -16.50
N ASN A 211 29.68 -3.54 -16.49
CA ASN A 211 30.52 -2.91 -17.51
C ASN A 211 30.30 -1.39 -17.66
N ASN A 212 29.94 -0.69 -16.59
CA ASN A 212 29.73 0.76 -16.59
C ASN A 212 30.82 1.50 -15.80
N LYS A 213 31.18 2.72 -16.25
CA LYS A 213 32.12 3.62 -15.53
C LYS A 213 31.41 4.61 -14.61
N THR A 214 30.20 4.98 -14.99
CA THR A 214 29.34 5.94 -14.30
C THR A 214 27.95 5.33 -14.15
N LEU A 215 27.13 5.90 -13.28
CA LEU A 215 25.73 5.56 -13.13
C LEU A 215 24.91 6.85 -13.14
N GLU A 216 24.35 7.21 -14.28
CA GLU A 216 23.37 8.28 -14.43
C GLU A 216 21.97 7.67 -14.48
N LEU A 217 21.08 8.15 -13.61
CA LEU A 217 19.66 7.84 -13.63
C LEU A 217 18.91 9.05 -14.20
N GLU A 218 18.25 8.85 -15.33
CA GLU A 218 17.35 9.83 -15.95
C GLU A 218 15.91 9.35 -15.77
N ILE A 219 15.02 10.21 -15.28
CA ILE A 219 13.62 9.90 -15.05
C ILE A 219 12.77 10.93 -15.79
N THR A 220 11.87 10.44 -16.64
CA THR A 220 10.91 11.24 -17.41
C THR A 220 9.50 10.83 -17.03
N THR A 221 8.66 11.81 -16.68
CA THR A 221 7.26 11.60 -16.29
C THR A 221 6.29 12.01 -17.40
N LYS A 222 5.31 11.15 -17.69
CA LYS A 222 4.15 11.43 -18.56
C LYS A 222 2.91 11.89 -17.77
N GLY A 223 3.01 11.89 -16.45
CA GLY A 223 2.00 12.36 -15.49
C GLY A 223 2.65 12.52 -14.13
N ALA A 224 1.99 13.22 -13.20
CA ALA A 224 2.54 13.42 -11.86
C ALA A 224 2.83 12.08 -11.17
N SER A 225 4.09 11.87 -10.76
CA SER A 225 4.51 10.62 -10.14
C SER A 225 5.50 10.86 -9.02
N TYR A 226 5.28 10.21 -7.88
CA TYR A 226 6.22 10.23 -6.78
C TYR A 226 7.46 9.39 -7.13
N VAL A 227 8.63 9.96 -6.91
CA VAL A 227 9.93 9.33 -7.10
C VAL A 227 10.75 9.49 -5.83
N GLY A 228 11.21 8.37 -5.28
CA GLY A 228 12.15 8.32 -4.17
C GLY A 228 13.43 7.62 -4.59
N ILE A 229 14.57 8.23 -4.33
CA ILE A 229 15.91 7.68 -4.60
C ILE A 229 16.66 7.69 -3.28
N LYS A 230 17.03 6.51 -2.78
CA LYS A 230 17.85 6.36 -1.57
C LYS A 230 19.17 5.68 -1.90
N ASN A 231 20.21 6.04 -1.17
CA ASN A 231 21.50 5.34 -1.22
C ASN A 231 21.47 4.02 -0.43
N GLU A 232 22.60 3.30 -0.41
CA GLU A 232 22.79 2.05 0.34
C GLU A 232 22.56 2.21 1.85
N ALA A 233 22.93 3.36 2.43
CA ALA A 233 22.69 3.68 3.84
C ALA A 233 21.22 4.00 4.16
N GLY A 234 20.35 4.09 3.14
CA GLY A 234 18.94 4.45 3.27
C GLY A 234 18.67 5.95 3.40
N ASN A 235 19.67 6.79 3.18
CA ASN A 235 19.52 8.25 3.12
C ASN A 235 18.91 8.65 1.78
N ASP A 236 17.96 9.59 1.80
CA ASP A 236 17.33 10.13 0.61
C ASP A 236 18.31 10.99 -0.20
N ILE A 237 18.55 10.58 -1.45
CA ILE A 237 19.18 11.40 -2.50
C ILE A 237 18.14 12.34 -3.10
N PHE A 238 16.93 11.82 -3.32
CA PHE A 238 15.77 12.58 -3.76
C PHE A 238 14.50 11.92 -3.22
N SER A 239 13.51 12.73 -2.86
CA SER A 239 12.18 12.24 -2.51
C SER A 239 11.17 13.34 -2.80
N GLY A 240 10.31 13.12 -3.77
CA GLY A 240 9.27 14.09 -4.13
C GLY A 240 8.44 13.65 -5.32
N THR A 241 7.42 14.44 -5.63
CA THR A 241 6.62 14.28 -6.84
C THR A 241 7.30 15.01 -7.98
N ILE A 242 7.45 14.32 -9.11
CA ILE A 242 7.88 14.92 -10.37
C ILE A 242 6.60 15.14 -11.20
N GLU A 243 6.38 16.39 -11.61
CA GLU A 243 5.21 16.79 -12.39
C GLU A 243 5.27 16.28 -13.84
N GLU A 244 4.15 16.33 -14.55
CA GLU A 244 4.06 15.89 -15.94
C GLU A 244 5.04 16.60 -16.88
N GLY A 245 5.66 15.84 -17.79
CA GLY A 245 6.57 16.34 -18.82
C GLY A 245 7.96 16.72 -18.31
N GLN A 246 8.24 16.59 -17.01
CA GLN A 246 9.54 16.90 -16.44
C GLN A 246 10.52 15.73 -16.63
N THR A 247 11.79 16.08 -16.81
CA THR A 247 12.90 15.12 -16.82
C THR A 247 13.93 15.52 -15.76
N GLN A 248 14.30 14.58 -14.91
CA GLN A 248 15.30 14.77 -13.87
C GLN A 248 16.45 13.79 -14.07
N LYS A 249 17.69 14.26 -13.85
CA LYS A 249 18.91 13.47 -13.98
C LYS A 249 19.66 13.46 -12.65
N TYR A 250 20.15 12.28 -12.28
CA TYR A 250 20.89 12.07 -11.05
C TYR A 250 22.16 11.30 -11.34
N ASP A 251 23.32 11.85 -10.94
CA ASP A 251 24.58 11.12 -10.93
C ASP A 251 24.69 10.31 -9.64
N LEU A 252 24.69 8.99 -9.80
CA LEU A 252 24.74 7.98 -8.76
C LEU A 252 26.01 7.12 -8.87
N SER A 253 27.03 7.59 -9.60
CA SER A 253 28.25 6.84 -9.89
C SER A 253 29.01 6.39 -8.64
N THR A 254 28.88 7.12 -7.53
CA THR A 254 29.51 6.78 -6.26
C THR A 254 28.76 5.73 -5.45
N ALA A 255 27.50 5.44 -5.80
CA ALA A 255 26.67 4.49 -5.08
C ALA A 255 26.86 3.07 -5.66
N LYS A 256 27.15 2.11 -4.78
CA LYS A 256 27.16 0.68 -5.11
C LYS A 256 25.74 0.12 -5.22
N VAL A 257 24.84 0.62 -4.38
CA VAL A 257 23.44 0.22 -4.35
C VAL A 257 22.55 1.46 -4.29
N VAL A 258 21.52 1.49 -5.12
CA VAL A 258 20.51 2.54 -5.19
C VAL A 258 19.13 1.91 -5.03
N ASN A 259 18.31 2.45 -4.13
CA ASN A 259 16.92 2.10 -4.00
C ASN A 259 16.07 3.16 -4.70
N LEU A 260 15.44 2.77 -5.80
CA LEU A 260 14.52 3.61 -6.54
C LEU A 260 13.08 3.17 -6.24
N ASN A 261 12.25 4.11 -5.83
CA ASN A 261 10.83 3.92 -5.54
C ASN A 261 9.99 4.77 -6.48
N ILE A 262 9.05 4.15 -7.19
CA ILE A 262 8.17 4.81 -8.15
C ILE A 262 6.72 4.60 -7.71
N GLY A 263 6.01 5.70 -7.48
CA GLY A 263 4.63 5.69 -6.97
C GLY A 263 3.57 5.45 -8.06
N SER A 264 3.78 5.99 -9.26
CA SER A 264 2.92 5.79 -10.43
C SER A 264 3.77 5.36 -11.64
N ALA A 265 4.01 4.05 -11.73
CA ALA A 265 4.83 3.41 -12.74
C ALA A 265 4.32 3.60 -14.19
N PRO A 266 3.00 3.56 -14.49
CA PRO A 266 2.51 3.84 -15.85
C PRO A 266 2.95 5.20 -16.40
N ASN A 267 3.10 6.17 -15.49
CA ASN A 267 3.44 7.55 -15.82
C ASN A 267 4.95 7.82 -15.80
N VAL A 268 5.80 6.81 -15.58
CA VAL A 268 7.25 7.00 -15.45
C VAL A 268 8.00 6.14 -16.45
N GLU A 269 8.92 6.77 -17.15
CA GLU A 269 9.97 6.09 -17.90
C GLU A 269 11.31 6.49 -17.26
N PHE A 270 12.19 5.53 -17.04
CA PHE A 270 13.53 5.85 -16.54
C PHE A 270 14.60 5.14 -17.35
N LYS A 271 15.76 5.79 -17.44
CA LYS A 271 16.93 5.32 -18.16
C LYS A 271 18.10 5.23 -17.20
N LEU A 272 18.92 4.21 -17.39
CA LEU A 272 20.20 4.06 -16.70
C LEU A 272 21.29 4.18 -17.74
N ASN A 273 22.15 5.19 -17.62
CA ASN A 273 23.18 5.55 -18.60
C ASN A 273 22.65 5.67 -20.04
N GLY A 274 21.46 6.26 -20.19
CA GLY A 274 20.81 6.46 -21.49
C GLY A 274 20.05 5.24 -22.03
N GLN A 275 20.15 4.07 -21.39
CA GLN A 275 19.36 2.89 -21.76
C GLN A 275 18.03 2.86 -21.01
N VAL A 276 16.91 2.85 -21.75
CA VAL A 276 15.56 2.71 -21.18
C VAL A 276 15.43 1.38 -20.48
N VAL A 277 14.96 1.41 -19.23
CA VAL A 277 14.72 0.20 -18.44
C VAL A 277 13.26 -0.19 -18.53
N THR A 278 13.00 -1.39 -19.02
CA THR A 278 11.65 -1.96 -19.02
C THR A 278 11.27 -2.44 -17.61
N PHE A 279 10.07 -2.07 -17.17
CA PHE A 279 9.54 -2.50 -15.88
C PHE A 279 9.32 -4.03 -15.87
N PRO A 280 9.90 -4.78 -14.92
CA PRO A 280 9.71 -6.23 -14.82
C PRO A 280 8.28 -6.62 -14.47
N LEU A 281 7.57 -5.76 -13.74
CA LEU A 281 6.14 -5.92 -13.45
C LEU A 281 5.32 -4.99 -14.32
N ASN A 282 4.17 -5.48 -14.82
CA ASN A 282 3.23 -4.69 -15.61
C ASN A 282 2.87 -3.39 -14.86
N PRO A 283 3.22 -2.20 -15.38
CA PRO A 283 2.93 -0.92 -14.73
C PRO A 283 1.44 -0.68 -14.49
N GLU A 284 0.58 -1.15 -15.40
CA GLU A 284 -0.87 -0.95 -15.32
C GLU A 284 -1.53 -1.77 -14.20
N GLU A 285 -0.90 -2.88 -13.81
CA GLU A 285 -1.37 -3.70 -12.68
C GLU A 285 -0.64 -3.33 -11.39
N ASN A 286 0.63 -2.96 -11.49
CA ASN A 286 1.50 -2.61 -10.38
C ASN A 286 1.91 -1.15 -10.47
N TYR A 287 1.00 -0.27 -10.03
CA TYR A 287 1.20 1.17 -10.03
C TYR A 287 2.42 1.61 -9.22
N HIS A 288 2.66 0.95 -8.09
CA HIS A 288 3.78 1.25 -7.23
C HIS A 288 4.85 0.16 -7.36
N GLN A 289 6.07 0.53 -7.74
CA GLN A 289 7.18 -0.40 -7.94
C GLN A 289 8.47 0.11 -7.32
N LYS A 290 9.25 -0.80 -6.76
CA LYS A 290 10.57 -0.55 -6.21
C LYS A 290 11.64 -1.26 -7.03
N PHE A 291 12.80 -0.64 -7.10
CA PHE A 291 13.96 -1.13 -7.80
C PHE A 291 15.19 -1.06 -6.91
N LEU A 292 15.83 -2.19 -6.69
CA LEU A 292 17.14 -2.28 -6.07
C LEU A 292 18.18 -2.36 -7.18
N ILE A 293 18.86 -1.26 -7.46
CA ILE A 293 19.84 -1.15 -8.53
C ILE A 293 21.23 -1.36 -7.92
N LYS A 294 21.91 -2.42 -8.33
CA LYS A 294 23.30 -2.72 -7.96
C LYS A 294 24.23 -2.28 -9.08
N ASN A 295 25.11 -1.36 -8.76
CA ASN A 295 26.15 -0.84 -9.63
C ASN A 295 27.43 -1.68 -9.45
N LEU A 296 27.65 -2.65 -10.34
CA LEU A 296 28.80 -3.56 -10.25
C LEU A 296 30.02 -3.03 -11.01
N GLY A 297 29.85 -1.98 -11.82
CA GLY A 297 30.95 -1.31 -12.51
C GLY A 297 31.60 -2.21 -13.56
N ILE A 298 32.85 -1.90 -13.91
CA ILE A 298 33.70 -2.81 -14.69
C ILE A 298 34.25 -3.86 -13.72
N GLU A 299 33.89 -5.14 -13.90
CA GLU A 299 34.50 -6.23 -13.13
C GLU A 299 36.03 -6.10 -13.22
N GLN A 300 36.67 -5.79 -12.09
CA GLN A 300 38.12 -5.94 -12.00
C GLN A 300 38.38 -7.46 -11.97
N PRO A 301 39.21 -8.01 -12.88
CA PRO A 301 39.58 -9.41 -12.79
C PRO A 301 40.22 -9.63 -11.42
N ALA A 302 39.72 -10.65 -10.70
CA ALA A 302 40.28 -11.07 -9.43
C ALA A 302 41.79 -11.30 -9.61
N GLN A 303 42.60 -10.51 -8.88
CA GLN A 303 44.05 -10.69 -8.80
C GLN A 303 44.40 -11.81 -7.83
#